data_AF-A0A2V6W6T5-F1
#
_entry.id   AF-A0A2V6W6T5-F1
#
_cell.length_a   1.000
_cell.length_b   1.000
_cell.length_c   1.000
_cell.angle_alpha   90.00
_cell.angle_beta   90.00
_cell.angle_gamma   90.00
#
_symmetry.space_group_name_H-M   'P 1'
#
loop_
_entity.id
_entity.type
_entity.pdbx_description
1 polymer ?
#
loop_
_entity_poly.entity_id
_entity_poly.type
_entity_poly.pdbx_seq_one_letter_code
_entity_poly.pdbx_strand_id
1 'polypeptide(L)'
;MGPRCASWIGSRSPGTSPTRPTPSSCTRPSWRVTGSPVRYLGDRPADPARAQTARGYTLFNWTTRYRYKNLEAFLSIENLVDTEYREGQFFFVSRLPGEPAEGVPDIHFTPGAPRSFLGGLAIHF
;
A
#
# COMPACT_ATOMS: atom_id res chain seq x y z
N MET A 1 29.76 22.30 -2.72
CA MET A 1 29.23 21.72 -3.98
C MET A 1 29.75 20.30 -4.12
N GLY A 2 28.94 19.27 -3.86
CA GLY A 2 29.29 17.87 -4.13
C GLY A 2 28.74 17.43 -5.48
N PRO A 3 29.39 16.51 -6.21
CA PRO A 3 29.01 16.16 -7.57
C PRO A 3 27.62 15.52 -7.58
N ARG A 4 26.72 16.07 -8.41
CA ARG A 4 25.40 15.47 -8.68
C ARG A 4 25.62 14.23 -9.55
N CYS A 5 25.03 13.11 -9.13
CA CYS A 5 25.05 11.83 -9.84
C CYS A 5 24.49 12.07 -11.27
N ALA A 6 25.35 12.08 -12.29
CA ALA A 6 24.94 12.17 -13.68
C ALA A 6 24.32 10.81 -14.08
N SER A 7 23.05 10.81 -14.49
CA SER A 7 22.47 9.62 -15.13
C SER A 7 23.08 9.50 -16.52
N TRP A 8 24.04 8.59 -16.67
CA TRP A 8 24.64 8.32 -17.98
C TRP A 8 23.69 7.42 -18.77
N ILE A 9 23.02 7.99 -19.78
CA ILE A 9 22.31 7.22 -20.83
C ILE A 9 23.38 6.57 -21.69
N GLY A 10 23.53 5.25 -21.55
CA GLY A 10 24.56 4.48 -22.22
C GLY A 10 24.33 4.31 -23.72
N SER A 11 25.33 4.69 -24.53
CA SER A 11 25.50 4.16 -25.88
C SER A 11 25.96 2.70 -25.77
N ARG A 12 25.18 1.77 -26.32
CA ARG A 12 25.46 0.33 -26.32
C ARG A 12 26.52 -0.01 -27.36
N SER A 13 27.63 -0.60 -26.93
CA SER A 13 28.49 -1.43 -27.78
C SER A 13 28.18 -2.90 -27.49
N PRO A 14 27.98 -3.77 -28.51
CA PRO A 14 27.64 -5.17 -28.29
C PRO A 14 28.91 -5.99 -28.02
N GLY A 15 28.97 -6.71 -26.90
CA GLY A 15 29.98 -7.76 -26.70
C GLY A 15 30.58 -7.91 -25.30
N THR A 16 30.24 -7.07 -24.33
CA THR A 16 30.79 -7.19 -22.96
C THR A 16 29.64 -7.30 -21.96
N SER A 17 29.62 -8.39 -21.18
CA SER A 17 28.78 -8.51 -19.99
C SER A 17 29.06 -7.29 -19.10
N PRO A 18 28.06 -6.44 -18.77
CA PRO A 18 28.32 -5.25 -17.99
C PRO A 18 28.63 -5.69 -16.55
N THR A 19 29.91 -5.77 -16.20
CA THR A 19 30.33 -5.70 -14.81
C THR A 19 29.84 -4.37 -14.29
N ARG A 20 28.81 -4.40 -13.44
CA ARG A 20 28.22 -3.18 -12.86
C ARG A 20 29.33 -2.48 -12.07
N PRO A 21 29.85 -1.32 -12.52
CA PRO A 21 30.79 -0.58 -11.70
C PRO A 21 29.99 -0.09 -10.50
N THR A 22 30.33 -0.56 -9.30
CA THR A 22 29.75 -0.11 -8.05
C THR A 22 30.20 1.35 -7.87
N PRO A 23 29.34 2.37 -8.00
CA PRO A 23 29.78 3.73 -7.73
C PRO A 23 29.90 3.83 -6.21
N SER A 24 31.13 3.77 -5.72
CA SER A 24 31.47 3.71 -4.29
C SER A 24 31.18 5.01 -3.53
N SER A 25 30.72 6.07 -4.19
CA SER A 25 30.61 7.39 -3.56
C SER A 25 29.38 8.24 -3.91
N CYS A 26 28.34 7.71 -4.61
CA CYS A 26 27.09 8.49 -4.70
C CYS A 26 26.42 8.52 -3.32
N THR A 27 26.60 9.66 -2.64
CA THR A 27 25.94 10.01 -1.39
C THR A 27 24.44 10.02 -1.68
N ARG A 28 23.77 8.92 -1.32
CA ARG A 28 22.32 8.81 -1.48
C ARG A 28 21.69 9.86 -0.55
N PRO A 29 20.63 10.55 -1.00
CA PRO A 29 19.86 11.42 -0.13
C PRO A 29 19.51 10.65 1.15
N SER A 30 19.72 11.28 2.30
CA SER A 30 19.48 10.65 3.60
C SER A 30 18.01 10.26 3.80
N TRP A 31 17.10 10.92 3.09
CA TRP A 31 15.67 10.59 3.07
C TRP A 31 15.30 9.80 1.81
N ARG A 32 14.62 8.66 1.99
CA ARG A 32 14.00 7.86 0.93
C ARG A 32 12.55 7.56 1.29
N VAL A 33 11.62 8.07 0.48
CA VAL A 33 10.28 7.48 0.45
C VAL A 33 10.42 6.07 -0.13
N THR A 34 10.04 5.06 0.65
CA THR A 34 10.23 3.65 0.27
C THR A 34 9.01 3.13 -0.50
N GLY A 35 7.84 3.77 -0.37
CA GLY A 35 6.68 3.54 -1.24
C GLY A 35 5.43 4.29 -0.76
N SER A 36 4.50 4.53 -1.69
CA SER A 36 3.16 5.06 -1.40
C SER A 36 2.11 4.21 -2.12
N PRO A 37 1.81 2.99 -1.61
CA PRO A 37 0.84 2.13 -2.27
C PRO A 37 -0.55 2.76 -2.23
N VAL A 38 -1.20 2.78 -3.38
CA VAL A 38 -2.60 3.17 -3.52
C VAL A 38 -3.38 1.93 -3.92
N ARG A 39 -4.43 1.62 -3.16
CA ARG A 39 -5.37 0.53 -3.47
C ARG A 39 -6.70 1.16 -3.81
N TYR A 40 -7.15 0.95 -5.05
CA TYR A 40 -8.45 1.41 -5.53
C TYR A 40 -9.32 0.21 -5.85
N LEU A 41 -10.56 0.25 -5.36
CA LEU A 41 -11.59 -0.70 -5.67
C LEU A 41 -12.87 0.06 -6.01
N GLY A 42 -13.38 -0.12 -7.23
CA GLY A 42 -14.64 0.49 -7.64
C GLY A 42 -15.86 -0.26 -7.09
N ASP A 43 -17.04 0.35 -7.26
CA ASP A 43 -18.31 -0.30 -6.99
C ASP A 43 -18.49 -1.54 -7.86
N ARG A 44 -19.07 -2.59 -7.29
CA ARG A 44 -19.27 -3.87 -7.98
C ARG A 44 -20.59 -4.52 -7.58
N PRO A 45 -21.24 -5.27 -8.48
CA PRO A 45 -22.44 -6.03 -8.12
C PRO A 45 -22.11 -7.04 -7.01
N ALA A 46 -22.92 -7.05 -5.97
CA ALA A 46 -22.80 -7.96 -4.83
C ALA A 46 -23.53 -9.30 -5.06
N ASP A 47 -24.40 -9.36 -6.07
CA ASP A 47 -25.28 -10.49 -6.37
C ASP A 47 -25.30 -10.80 -7.88
N PRO A 48 -25.45 -12.08 -8.29
CA PRO A 48 -25.62 -12.48 -9.69
C PRO A 48 -26.69 -11.72 -10.47
N ALA A 49 -27.82 -11.33 -9.85
CA ALA A 49 -28.85 -10.55 -10.52
C ALA A 49 -28.49 -9.06 -10.68
N ARG A 50 -27.35 -8.62 -10.13
CA ARG A 50 -26.87 -7.24 -10.10
C ARG A 50 -27.84 -6.25 -9.45
N ALA A 51 -28.78 -6.74 -8.64
CA ALA A 51 -29.74 -5.92 -7.93
C ALA A 51 -29.09 -5.13 -6.78
N GLN A 52 -28.06 -5.72 -6.15
CA GLN A 52 -27.34 -5.12 -5.02
C GLN A 52 -25.92 -4.74 -5.42
N THR A 53 -25.46 -3.58 -4.96
CA THR A 53 -24.12 -3.05 -5.27
C THR A 53 -23.28 -2.92 -4.00
N ALA A 54 -22.10 -3.53 -4.01
CA ALA A 54 -21.09 -3.39 -2.97
C ALA A 54 -20.29 -2.09 -3.20
N ARG A 55 -20.11 -1.31 -2.13
CA ARG A 55 -19.42 -0.02 -2.17
C ARG A 55 -17.91 -0.20 -2.37
N GLY A 56 -17.34 0.53 -3.31
CA GLY A 56 -15.92 0.67 -3.53
C GLY A 56 -15.22 1.55 -2.50
N TYR A 57 -13.89 1.58 -2.54
CA TYR A 57 -13.05 2.40 -1.68
C TYR A 57 -11.68 2.68 -2.30
N THR A 58 -11.04 3.75 -1.82
CA THR A 58 -9.65 4.10 -2.14
C THR A 58 -8.84 4.21 -0.86
N LEU A 59 -7.77 3.44 -0.76
CA LEU A 59 -6.83 3.49 0.35
C LEU A 59 -5.50 4.02 -0.11
N PHE A 60 -4.96 4.95 0.68
CA PHE A 60 -3.64 5.50 0.50
C PHE A 60 -2.76 5.11 1.67
N ASN A 61 -1.66 4.44 1.38
CA ASN A 61 -0.65 4.07 2.36
C ASN A 61 0.63 4.83 2.08
N TRP A 62 1.40 5.10 3.12
CA TRP A 62 2.65 5.84 3.00
C TRP A 62 3.76 5.21 3.83
N THR A 63 4.92 5.01 3.22
CA THR A 63 6.09 4.47 3.90
C THR A 63 7.32 5.29 3.56
N THR A 64 7.96 5.82 4.59
CA THR A 64 9.19 6.60 4.49
C THR A 64 10.28 6.00 5.36
N ARG A 65 11.53 6.10 4.88
CA ARG A 65 12.71 5.62 5.58
C ARG A 65 13.82 6.64 5.46
N TYR A 66 14.44 6.95 6.58
CA TYR A 66 15.52 7.92 6.69
C TYR A 66 16.76 7.21 7.21
N ARG A 67 17.87 7.27 6.47
CA ARG A 67 19.15 6.70 6.89
C ARG A 67 20.19 7.80 7.04
N TYR A 68 20.79 7.88 8.23
CA TYR A 68 21.88 8.77 8.54
C TYR A 68 23.03 8.00 9.19
N LYS A 69 24.12 7.85 8.45
CA LYS A 69 25.31 7.08 8.87
C LYS A 69 24.92 5.65 9.29
N ASN A 70 25.05 5.34 10.58
CA ASN A 70 24.72 4.08 11.24
C ASN A 70 23.29 4.02 11.79
N LEU A 71 22.52 5.10 11.70
CA LEU A 71 21.14 5.17 12.17
C LEU A 71 20.15 5.10 11.01
N GLU A 72 19.09 4.34 11.19
CA GLU A 72 18.02 4.19 10.22
C GLU A 72 16.66 4.29 10.91
N ALA A 73 15.87 5.28 10.56
CA ALA A 73 14.51 5.47 11.02
C ALA A 73 13.52 5.06 9.92
N PHE A 74 12.39 4.47 10.29
CA PHE A 74 11.30 4.22 9.36
C PHE A 74 9.97 4.62 9.98
N LEU A 75 9.04 5.02 9.11
CA LEU A 75 7.66 5.34 9.45
C LEU A 75 6.76 4.81 8.33
N SER A 76 5.77 4.02 8.72
CA SER A 76 4.71 3.48 7.89
C SER A 76 3.37 3.95 8.43
N ILE A 77 2.53 4.49 7.55
CA ILE A 77 1.18 4.95 7.84
C ILE A 77 0.24 4.18 6.93
N GLU A 78 -0.64 3.39 7.53
CA GLU A 78 -1.71 2.69 6.84
C GLU A 78 -2.99 3.52 6.92
N ASN A 79 -3.74 3.58 5.82
CA ASN A 79 -4.95 4.39 5.70
C ASN A 79 -4.72 5.87 6.06
N LEU A 80 -3.80 6.54 5.33
CA LEU A 80 -3.37 7.91 5.62
C LEU A 80 -4.52 8.93 5.63
N VAL A 81 -5.51 8.73 4.76
CA VAL A 81 -6.67 9.63 4.56
C VAL A 81 -7.80 9.31 5.55
N ASP A 82 -7.63 8.30 6.40
CA ASP A 82 -8.65 7.86 7.36
C ASP A 82 -10.00 7.53 6.68
N THR A 83 -9.90 6.84 5.54
CA THR A 83 -11.08 6.43 4.76
C THR A 83 -11.79 5.28 5.49
N GLU A 84 -13.08 5.44 5.77
CA GLU A 84 -13.94 4.33 6.19
C GLU A 84 -14.22 3.41 5.00
N TYR A 85 -13.82 2.15 5.10
CA TYR A 85 -14.00 1.17 4.03
C TYR A 85 -14.48 -0.19 4.55
N ARG A 86 -15.07 -0.97 3.64
CA ARG A 86 -15.52 -2.35 3.91
C ARG A 86 -14.59 -3.29 3.17
N GLU A 87 -13.77 -4.03 3.90
CA GLU A 87 -12.77 -4.95 3.33
C GLU A 87 -13.45 -6.10 2.57
N GLY A 88 -14.46 -6.71 3.20
CA GLY A 88 -15.30 -7.74 2.61
C GLY A 88 -16.76 -7.30 2.61
N GLN A 89 -17.49 -7.62 1.54
CA GLN A 89 -18.93 -7.41 1.42
C GLN A 89 -19.54 -8.61 0.70
N PHE A 90 -20.52 -9.24 1.33
CA PHE A 90 -21.20 -10.42 0.81
C PHE A 90 -22.71 -10.24 0.96
N PHE A 91 -23.43 -10.50 -0.12
CA PHE A 91 -24.88 -10.51 -0.10
C PHE A 91 -25.38 -11.94 0.05
N PHE A 92 -26.08 -12.22 1.14
CA PHE A 92 -26.74 -13.49 1.35
C PHE A 92 -27.90 -13.33 2.34
N VAL A 93 -28.78 -14.32 2.34
CA VAL A 93 -29.93 -14.37 3.25
C VAL A 93 -29.47 -14.93 4.59
N SER A 94 -29.62 -14.15 5.66
CA SER A 94 -29.36 -14.60 7.03
C SER A 94 -30.67 -14.70 7.81
N ARG A 95 -30.66 -15.45 8.90
CA ARG A 95 -31.84 -15.62 9.75
C ARG A 95 -31.43 -15.60 11.22
N LEU A 96 -31.88 -14.58 11.94
CA LEU A 96 -31.74 -14.47 13.39
C LEU A 96 -32.89 -15.23 14.11
N PRO A 97 -32.71 -15.58 15.40
CA PRO A 97 -33.79 -16.13 16.21
C PRO A 97 -34.98 -15.17 16.24
N GLY A 98 -36.16 -15.64 15.80
CA GLY A 98 -37.38 -14.84 15.72
C GLY A 98 -37.72 -14.32 14.31
N GLU A 99 -36.85 -14.52 13.32
CA GLU A 99 -37.12 -14.11 11.93
C GLU A 99 -37.84 -15.19 11.09
N PRO A 100 -38.51 -14.79 9.98
CA PRO A 100 -39.20 -15.70 9.06
C PRO A 100 -38.33 -16.88 8.61
N ALA A 101 -38.95 -18.01 8.31
CA ALA A 101 -38.25 -19.23 7.88
C ALA A 101 -37.39 -19.02 6.63
N GLU A 102 -37.80 -18.08 5.76
CA GLU A 102 -37.10 -17.72 4.53
C GLU A 102 -35.87 -16.83 4.77
N GLY A 103 -35.70 -16.25 5.98
CA GLY A 103 -34.62 -15.33 6.32
C GLY A 103 -34.75 -13.93 5.69
N VAL A 104 -33.83 -13.03 6.03
CA VAL A 104 -33.78 -11.65 5.54
C VAL A 104 -32.54 -11.48 4.66
N PRO A 105 -32.70 -11.03 3.39
CA PRO A 105 -31.57 -10.73 2.52
C PRO A 105 -30.85 -9.45 2.97
N ASP A 106 -29.55 -9.53 3.26
CA ASP A 106 -28.76 -8.37 3.67
C ASP A 106 -27.29 -8.45 3.21
N ILE A 107 -26.61 -7.30 3.19
CA ILE A 107 -25.18 -7.16 2.91
C ILE A 107 -24.40 -7.25 4.22
N HIS A 108 -23.74 -8.39 4.41
CA HIS A 108 -22.83 -8.61 5.52
C HIS A 108 -21.44 -8.12 5.13
N PHE A 109 -20.79 -7.34 6.00
CA PHE A 109 -19.50 -6.73 5.70
C PHE A 109 -18.51 -6.82 6.84
N THR A 110 -17.23 -6.89 6.47
CA THR A 110 -16.11 -6.78 7.40
C THR A 110 -15.59 -5.35 7.36
N PRO A 111 -15.61 -4.61 8.48
CA PRO A 111 -15.06 -3.25 8.52
C PRO A 111 -13.56 -3.29 8.28
N GLY A 112 -13.06 -2.29 7.56
CA GLY A 112 -11.63 -2.11 7.31
C GLY A 112 -10.86 -1.70 8.57
N ALA A 113 -9.53 -1.80 8.50
CA ALA A 113 -8.66 -1.38 9.58
C ALA A 113 -8.66 0.16 9.73
N PRO A 114 -8.70 0.69 10.98
CA PRO A 114 -8.55 2.12 11.21
C PRO A 114 -7.14 2.59 10.84
N ARG A 115 -6.96 3.91 10.72
CA ARG A 115 -5.64 4.50 10.50
C ARG A 115 -4.65 4.06 11.57
N SER A 116 -3.51 3.54 11.12
CA SER A 116 -2.46 3.04 12.02
C SER A 116 -1.07 3.54 11.63
N PHE A 117 -0.20 3.64 12.63
CA PHE A 117 1.14 4.17 12.50
C PHE A 117 2.13 3.14 13.07
N LEU A 118 3.15 2.82 12.28
CA LEU A 118 4.24 1.95 12.69
C LEU A 118 5.56 2.66 12.41
N GLY A 119 6.36 2.86 13.44
CA GLY A 119 7.68 3.47 13.30
C GLY A 119 8.74 2.76 14.13
N GLY A 120 9.99 2.94 13.75
CA GLY A 120 11.10 2.34 14.48
C GLY A 120 12.47 2.91 14.09
N LEU A 121 13.47 2.56 14.89
CA LEU A 121 14.87 2.91 14.72
C LEU A 121 15.71 1.64 14.66
N ALA A 122 16.67 1.61 13.74
CA ALA A 122 17.67 0.57 13.62
C ALA A 122 19.06 1.19 13.69
N ILE A 123 19.95 0.55 14.46
CA ILE A 123 21.36 0.92 14.60
C ILE A 123 22.18 -0.17 13.93
N HIS A 124 23.01 0.23 12.97
CA HIS A 124 23.93 -0.65 12.25
C HIS A 124 25.33 -0.49 12.85
N PHE A 125 25.92 -1.57 13.36
CA PHE A 125 27.26 -1.59 13.95
C PHE A 125 28.32 -2.02 12.94
#